data_AF-A0A6C0IX31-F1
#
_entry.id   AF-A0A6C0IX31-F1
#
_cell.length_a   1.000
_cell.length_b   1.000
_cell.length_c   1.000
_cell.angle_alpha   90.00
_cell.angle_beta   90.00
_cell.angle_gamma   90.00
#
_symmetry.space_group_name_H-M   'P 1'
#
loop_
_entity.id
_entity.type
_entity.pdbx_description
1 polymer ?
#
loop_
_entity_poly.entity_id
_entity_poly.type
_entity_poly.pdbx_seq_one_letter_code
_entity_poly.pdbx_strand_id
1 'polypeptide(L)'
;MSIKNRLQEIFQRQGLALPVYHTKQIGGPAHAPVWVSEVELPSGERIRGDETTSKTAAEQSAADKALLKLRSSKIASGSASPKKVLHIDQTVSVRPTPPEQKSVIRTCLLINGESLPNLAKTASSFLVPGLEILIFIGHHHHLSERDYGVPKVLVPTTHSNGVDSCMQVYVGTFLQTDKYDRYLIGTRDHFGSALVDLIQSPEMPWTAKTAILVTTEEHIKKHLS
;
A
#
# COMPACT_ATOMS: atom_id res chain seq x y z
N MET A 1 -6.70 -14.34 12.29
CA MET A 1 -7.60 -13.21 11.92
C MET A 1 -9.02 -13.57 12.34
N SER A 2 -9.71 -12.73 13.11
CA SER A 2 -11.06 -13.05 13.64
C SER A 2 -12.13 -13.02 12.53
N ILE A 3 -13.18 -13.84 12.66
CA ILE A 3 -14.33 -13.88 11.74
C ILE A 3 -14.99 -12.50 11.61
N LYS A 4 -15.05 -11.73 12.71
CA LYS A 4 -15.54 -10.34 12.71
C LYS A 4 -14.73 -9.43 11.77
N ASN A 5 -13.40 -9.53 11.82
CA ASN A 5 -12.51 -8.75 10.95
C ASN A 5 -12.72 -9.14 9.48
N ARG A 6 -12.92 -10.42 9.20
CA ARG A 6 -13.18 -10.89 7.83
C ARG A 6 -14.50 -10.34 7.27
N LEU A 7 -15.55 -10.26 8.08
CA LEU A 7 -16.82 -9.63 7.68
C LEU A 7 -16.65 -8.12 7.48
N GLN A 8 -15.91 -7.46 8.37
CA GLN A 8 -15.60 -6.04 8.28
C GLN A 8 -14.82 -5.70 6.99
N GLU A 9 -13.77 -6.47 6.68
CA GLU A 9 -13.00 -6.30 5.44
C GLU A 9 -13.87 -6.45 4.19
N ILE A 10 -14.83 -7.39 4.20
CA ILE A 10 -15.76 -7.57 3.09
C ILE A 10 -16.66 -6.34 2.92
N PHE A 11 -17.17 -5.77 4.02
CA PHE A 11 -18.03 -4.59 3.98
C PHE A 11 -17.24 -3.38 3.46
N GLN A 12 -16.03 -3.17 3.98
CA GLN A 12 -15.14 -2.10 3.53
C GLN A 12 -14.74 -2.25 2.06
N ARG A 13 -14.35 -3.45 1.60
CA ARG A 13 -14.00 -3.70 0.18
C ARG A 13 -15.17 -3.45 -0.78
N GLN A 14 -16.41 -3.57 -0.28
CA GLN A 14 -17.62 -3.31 -1.05
C GLN A 14 -18.13 -1.86 -0.91
N GLY A 15 -17.47 -1.01 -0.14
CA GLY A 15 -17.90 0.37 0.11
C GLY A 15 -19.15 0.48 0.99
N LEU A 16 -19.42 -0.55 1.79
CA LEU A 16 -20.56 -0.61 2.71
C LEU A 16 -20.19 -0.02 4.06
N ALA A 17 -21.19 0.52 4.77
CA ALA A 17 -21.04 0.90 6.18
C ALA A 17 -20.62 -0.32 7.01
N LEU A 18 -19.89 -0.12 8.11
CA LEU A 18 -19.39 -1.22 8.95
C LEU A 18 -20.55 -2.07 9.55
N PRO A 19 -20.35 -3.38 9.79
CA PRO A 19 -21.40 -4.24 10.33
C PRO A 19 -21.83 -3.79 11.73
N VAL A 20 -23.15 -3.66 11.94
CA VAL A 20 -23.74 -3.32 13.24
C VAL A 20 -24.15 -4.59 13.96
N TYR A 21 -23.72 -4.74 15.21
CA TYR A 21 -24.05 -5.88 16.06
C TYR A 21 -25.03 -5.49 17.15
N HIS A 22 -26.05 -6.32 17.35
CA HIS A 22 -27.03 -6.24 18.42
C HIS A 22 -26.85 -7.43 19.35
N THR A 23 -26.00 -7.26 20.36
CA THR A 23 -25.68 -8.31 21.33
C THR A 23 -26.53 -8.14 22.59
N LYS A 24 -27.25 -9.19 22.99
CA LYS A 24 -28.07 -9.20 24.21
C LYS A 24 -27.86 -10.47 25.02
N GLN A 25 -27.93 -10.34 26.34
CA GLN A 25 -28.04 -11.48 27.24
C GLN A 25 -29.49 -11.94 27.22
N ILE A 26 -29.72 -13.22 26.95
CA ILE A 26 -31.07 -13.80 26.85
C ILE A 26 -31.43 -14.67 28.05
N GLY A 27 -30.47 -14.95 28.93
CA GLY A 27 -30.72 -15.70 30.15
C GLY A 27 -29.43 -16.19 30.81
N GLY A 28 -29.57 -17.26 31.59
CA GLY A 28 -28.49 -17.92 32.32
C GLY A 28 -28.21 -17.30 33.70
N PRO A 29 -27.71 -18.09 34.68
CA PRO A 29 -27.32 -17.58 35.98
C PRO A 29 -26.10 -16.65 35.86
N ALA A 30 -25.85 -15.83 36.88
CA ALA A 30 -24.74 -14.87 36.90
C ALA A 30 -23.36 -15.49 36.59
N HIS A 31 -23.15 -16.77 36.92
CA HIS A 31 -21.92 -17.51 36.66
C HIS A 31 -21.92 -18.26 35.30
N ALA A 32 -23.03 -18.31 34.58
CA ALA A 32 -23.15 -18.93 33.26
C ALA A 32 -24.18 -18.20 32.37
N PRO A 33 -23.91 -16.94 31.99
CA PRO A 33 -24.83 -16.15 31.19
C PRO A 33 -24.93 -16.69 29.75
N VAL A 34 -26.11 -16.61 29.16
CA VAL A 34 -26.38 -16.97 27.77
C VAL A 34 -26.55 -15.70 26.94
N TRP A 35 -25.75 -15.57 25.89
CA TRP A 35 -25.67 -14.42 24.99
C TRP A 35 -26.10 -14.81 23.59
N VAL A 36 -26.78 -13.88 22.91
CA VAL A 36 -27.00 -13.96 21.47
C VAL A 36 -26.65 -12.64 20.83
N SER A 37 -26.19 -12.68 19.59
CA SER A 37 -25.94 -11.51 18.77
C SER A 37 -26.68 -11.62 17.45
N GLU A 38 -27.17 -10.49 16.96
CA GLU A 38 -27.61 -10.33 15.58
C GLU A 38 -26.64 -9.37 14.87
N VAL A 39 -26.37 -9.61 13.59
CA VAL A 39 -25.61 -8.67 12.74
C VAL A 39 -26.49 -8.18 11.61
N GLU A 40 -26.51 -6.86 11.40
CA GLU A 40 -27.27 -6.23 10.33
C GLU A 40 -26.48 -6.24 9.02
N LEU A 41 -27.08 -6.80 7.97
CA LEU A 41 -26.57 -6.78 6.61
C LEU A 41 -26.95 -5.48 5.91
N PRO A 42 -26.25 -5.11 4.81
CA PRO A 42 -26.57 -3.92 4.03
C PRO A 42 -27.99 -3.87 3.45
N SER A 43 -28.64 -5.03 3.31
CA SER A 43 -30.04 -5.14 2.89
C SER A 43 -31.03 -4.73 4.00
N GLY A 44 -30.55 -4.40 5.20
CA GLY A 44 -31.36 -4.20 6.41
C GLY A 44 -31.75 -5.52 7.11
N GLU A 45 -31.36 -6.67 6.55
CA GLU A 45 -31.64 -7.97 7.16
C GLU A 45 -30.74 -8.24 8.37
N ARG A 46 -31.32 -8.77 9.45
CA ARG A 46 -30.57 -9.17 10.64
C ARG A 46 -30.34 -10.67 10.69
N ILE A 47 -29.09 -11.08 10.82
CA ILE A 47 -28.68 -12.48 10.92
C ILE A 47 -28.37 -12.81 12.37
N ARG A 48 -29.18 -13.68 12.98
CA ARG A 48 -29.02 -14.14 14.37
C ARG A 48 -27.98 -15.25 14.46
N GLY A 49 -26.98 -15.05 15.32
CA GLY A 49 -26.00 -16.05 15.73
C GLY A 49 -26.60 -17.11 16.67
N ASP A 50 -25.80 -18.11 17.02
CA ASP A 50 -26.14 -19.10 18.03
C ASP A 50 -26.08 -18.52 19.44
N GLU A 51 -26.72 -19.22 20.37
CA GLU A 51 -26.66 -18.91 21.78
C GLU A 51 -25.33 -19.39 22.35
N THR A 52 -24.62 -18.51 23.05
CA THR A 52 -23.26 -18.81 23.52
C THR A 52 -23.04 -18.30 24.94
N THR A 53 -21.96 -18.73 25.57
CA THR A 53 -21.64 -18.37 26.95
C THR A 53 -20.91 -17.03 27.08
N SER A 54 -20.61 -16.33 25.97
CA SER A 54 -19.94 -15.03 25.99
C SER A 54 -20.39 -14.09 24.87
N LYS A 55 -20.35 -12.77 25.12
CA LYS A 55 -20.62 -11.73 24.10
C LYS A 55 -19.78 -11.94 22.84
N THR A 56 -18.49 -12.18 22.99
CA THR A 56 -17.56 -12.35 21.88
C THR A 56 -17.89 -13.55 21.01
N ALA A 57 -18.25 -14.69 21.62
CA ALA A 57 -18.64 -15.90 20.88
C ALA A 57 -19.96 -15.69 20.13
N ALA A 58 -20.93 -15.00 20.74
CA ALA A 58 -22.20 -14.67 20.10
C ALA A 58 -22.00 -13.81 18.85
N GLU A 59 -21.14 -12.79 18.94
CA GLU A 59 -20.80 -11.92 17.80
C GLU A 59 -20.03 -12.66 16.70
N GLN A 60 -19.13 -13.57 17.07
CA GLN A 60 -18.41 -14.40 16.09
C GLN A 60 -19.37 -15.36 15.36
N SER A 61 -20.30 -15.99 16.07
CA SER A 61 -21.31 -16.87 15.45
C SER A 61 -22.24 -16.09 14.51
N ALA A 62 -22.72 -14.91 14.92
CA ALA A 62 -23.51 -14.04 14.04
C ALA A 62 -22.73 -13.64 12.78
N ALA A 63 -21.44 -13.30 12.92
CA ALA A 63 -20.57 -12.96 11.81
C ALA A 63 -20.37 -14.13 10.83
N ASP A 64 -20.20 -15.35 11.34
CA ASP A 64 -19.99 -16.54 10.51
C ASP A 64 -21.23 -16.86 9.66
N LYS A 65 -22.41 -16.84 10.26
CA LYS A 65 -23.68 -17.04 9.53
C LYS A 65 -23.92 -15.97 8.48
N ALA A 66 -23.61 -14.71 8.79
CA ALA A 66 -23.67 -13.62 7.82
C ALA A 66 -22.73 -13.84 6.63
N LEU A 67 -21.49 -14.29 6.88
CA LEU A 67 -20.53 -14.62 5.82
C LEU A 67 -21.02 -15.74 4.91
N LEU A 68 -21.60 -16.81 5.49
CA LEU A 68 -22.17 -17.91 4.71
C LEU A 68 -23.28 -17.42 3.78
N LYS A 69 -24.15 -16.54 4.28
CA LYS A 69 -25.25 -15.95 3.49
C LYS A 69 -24.77 -15.02 2.38
N LEU A 70 -23.72 -14.24 2.63
CA LEU A 70 -23.12 -13.38 1.61
C LEU A 70 -22.43 -14.18 0.51
N ARG A 71 -21.86 -15.35 0.84
CA ARG A 71 -21.27 -16.26 -0.15
C ARG A 71 -22.33 -16.91 -1.02
N SER A 72 -23.46 -17.35 -0.46
CA SER A 72 -24.55 -17.92 -1.25
C SER A 72 -25.22 -16.88 -2.16
N SER A 73 -25.33 -15.63 -1.72
CA SER A 73 -25.92 -14.53 -2.51
C SER A 73 -25.04 -14.06 -3.68
N LYS A 74 -23.70 -14.16 -3.55
CA LYS A 74 -22.75 -13.83 -4.62
C LYS A 74 -22.78 -14.82 -5.80
N ILE A 75 -23.25 -16.05 -5.57
CA ILE A 75 -23.42 -17.04 -6.65
C ILE A 75 -24.69 -16.72 -7.49
N ALA A 76 -25.61 -15.91 -6.96
CA ALA A 76 -26.89 -15.60 -7.60
C ALA A 76 -27.00 -14.17 -8.20
N SER A 77 -26.03 -13.28 -7.99
CA SER A 77 -26.12 -11.88 -8.46
C SER A 77 -24.81 -11.37 -9.06
N GLY A 78 -24.54 -11.77 -10.29
CA GLY A 78 -23.62 -11.07 -11.17
C GLY A 78 -24.25 -9.77 -11.67
N SER A 79 -24.21 -8.70 -10.88
CA SER A 79 -24.35 -7.33 -11.39
C SER A 79 -23.73 -6.33 -10.40
N ALA A 80 -22.41 -6.13 -10.52
CA ALA A 80 -21.76 -5.00 -9.86
C ALA A 80 -22.01 -3.75 -10.71
N SER A 81 -22.74 -2.78 -10.15
CA SER A 81 -22.78 -1.40 -10.67
C SER A 81 -21.34 -0.88 -10.84
N PRO A 82 -21.02 -0.13 -11.90
CA PRO A 82 -19.66 0.37 -12.09
C PRO A 82 -19.29 1.27 -10.91
N LYS A 83 -18.23 0.90 -10.18
CA LYS A 83 -17.62 1.77 -9.18
C LYS A 83 -17.29 3.08 -9.92
N LYS A 84 -17.71 4.23 -9.38
CA LYS A 84 -17.18 5.54 -9.81
C LYS A 84 -15.70 5.59 -9.44
N VAL A 85 -14.86 4.94 -10.23
CA VAL A 85 -13.42 5.07 -10.18
C VAL A 85 -13.10 6.42 -10.81
N LEU A 86 -12.35 7.25 -10.10
CA LEU A 86 -11.79 8.47 -10.68
C LEU A 86 -10.83 8.03 -11.79
N HIS A 87 -11.26 8.07 -13.04
CA HIS A 87 -10.34 8.05 -14.16
C HIS A 87 -9.67 9.42 -14.20
N ILE A 88 -8.42 9.47 -13.77
CA ILE A 88 -7.57 10.61 -14.06
C ILE A 88 -7.39 10.59 -15.59
N ASP A 89 -7.83 11.64 -16.29
CA ASP A 89 -7.69 11.76 -17.73
C ASP A 89 -6.22 11.50 -18.12
N GLN A 90 -5.98 10.42 -18.86
CA GLN A 90 -4.66 9.95 -19.28
C GLN A 90 -4.01 10.85 -20.35
N THR A 91 -4.54 12.05 -20.59
CA THR A 91 -4.14 12.92 -21.69
C THR A 91 -3.00 13.86 -21.30
N VAL A 92 -1.85 13.28 -20.97
CA VAL A 92 -0.58 13.90 -21.40
C VAL A 92 -0.11 13.05 -22.58
N SER A 93 -0.46 13.49 -23.79
CA SER A 93 0.06 12.91 -25.03
C SER A 93 1.55 13.20 -25.10
N VAL A 94 2.37 12.35 -24.48
CA VAL A 94 3.78 12.24 -24.83
C VAL A 94 3.81 11.50 -26.16
N ARG A 95 4.13 12.23 -27.24
CA ARG A 95 4.35 11.60 -28.55
C ARG A 95 5.48 10.57 -28.39
N PRO A 96 5.32 9.33 -28.83
CA PRO A 96 6.43 8.40 -28.90
C PRO A 96 7.44 8.96 -29.90
N THR A 97 8.61 9.37 -29.42
CA THR A 97 9.77 9.60 -30.27
C THR A 97 10.19 8.27 -30.90
N PRO A 98 10.52 8.22 -32.20
CA PRO A 98 10.97 7.01 -32.88
C PRO A 98 12.18 6.39 -32.16
N PRO A 99 12.42 5.08 -32.30
CA PRO A 99 13.59 4.44 -31.72
C PRO A 99 14.85 4.89 -32.47
N GLU A 100 15.56 5.86 -31.91
CA GLU A 100 16.84 6.33 -32.41
C GLU A 100 17.92 6.11 -31.34
N GLN A 101 18.96 5.36 -31.71
CA GLN A 101 20.30 5.23 -31.11
C GLN A 101 20.43 5.06 -29.58
N LYS A 102 21.03 3.93 -29.11
CA LYS A 102 21.36 3.58 -27.70
C LYS A 102 21.53 4.80 -26.76
N SER A 103 20.42 5.32 -26.23
CA SER A 103 20.45 6.36 -25.22
C SER A 103 20.87 5.74 -23.89
N VAL A 104 21.75 6.41 -23.16
CA VAL A 104 22.09 6.02 -21.78
C VAL A 104 20.78 5.91 -20.99
N ILE A 105 20.55 4.76 -20.35
CA ILE A 105 19.35 4.52 -19.54
C ILE A 105 19.38 5.46 -18.34
N ARG A 106 18.42 6.40 -18.26
CA ARG A 106 18.31 7.34 -17.14
C ARG A 106 17.76 6.58 -15.93
N THR A 107 18.60 6.38 -14.92
CA THR A 107 18.27 5.59 -13.73
C THR A 107 18.25 6.49 -12.51
N CYS A 108 17.22 6.37 -11.68
CA CYS A 108 17.17 7.04 -10.38
C CYS A 108 17.25 6.01 -9.26
N LEU A 109 18.20 6.16 -8.35
CA LEU A 109 18.28 5.42 -7.09
C LEU A 109 17.80 6.31 -5.94
N LEU A 110 16.64 5.98 -5.37
CA LEU A 110 16.08 6.70 -4.23
C LEU A 110 16.31 5.88 -2.96
N ILE A 111 16.99 6.44 -1.96
CA ILE A 111 17.35 5.72 -0.73
C ILE A 111 16.65 6.37 0.46
N ASN A 112 15.83 5.60 1.18
CA ASN A 112 15.42 5.96 2.53
C ASN A 112 16.65 5.82 3.45
N GLY A 113 17.28 6.95 3.77
CA GLY A 113 18.53 6.98 4.54
C GLY A 113 18.37 6.55 6.00
N GLU A 114 17.15 6.59 6.54
CA GLU A 114 16.82 6.12 7.89
C GLU A 114 16.71 4.59 7.92
N SER A 115 16.07 4.02 6.90
CA SER A 115 15.87 2.57 6.73
C SER A 115 17.15 1.84 6.31
N LEU A 116 17.98 2.49 5.48
CA LEU A 116 19.19 1.93 4.88
C LEU A 116 20.43 2.83 5.09
N PRO A 117 20.83 3.11 6.35
CA PRO A 117 21.89 4.06 6.64
C PRO A 117 23.25 3.65 6.06
N ASN A 118 23.58 2.36 6.03
CA ASN A 118 24.86 1.91 5.47
C ASN A 118 24.92 2.02 3.95
N LEU A 119 23.80 1.75 3.26
CA LEU A 119 23.71 1.94 1.81
C LEU A 119 23.79 3.42 1.45
N ALA A 120 23.10 4.28 2.21
CA ALA A 120 23.19 5.72 2.02
C ALA A 120 24.64 6.23 2.14
N LYS A 121 25.41 5.71 3.12
CA LYS A 121 26.82 6.09 3.32
C LYS A 121 27.73 5.76 2.14
N THR A 122 27.44 4.68 1.41
CA THR A 122 28.28 4.22 0.29
C THR A 122 27.71 4.63 -1.07
N ALA A 123 26.60 5.36 -1.08
CA ALA A 123 25.89 5.75 -2.30
C ALA A 123 26.75 6.50 -3.33
N SER A 124 27.63 7.40 -2.89
CA SER A 124 28.54 8.15 -3.77
C SER A 124 29.57 7.29 -4.50
N SER A 125 29.76 6.02 -4.11
CA SER A 125 30.66 5.09 -4.81
C SER A 125 30.09 4.56 -6.13
N PHE A 126 28.77 4.68 -6.35
CA PHE A 126 28.13 4.22 -7.59
C PHE A 126 28.33 5.23 -8.73
N LEU A 127 29.42 5.06 -9.48
CA LEU A 127 29.75 5.90 -10.63
C LEU A 127 29.28 5.24 -11.93
N VAL A 128 27.97 5.28 -12.18
CA VAL A 128 27.35 4.70 -13.38
C VAL A 128 26.79 5.81 -14.27
N PRO A 129 27.14 5.87 -15.57
CA PRO A 129 26.57 6.85 -16.49
C PRO A 129 25.04 6.78 -16.50
N GLY A 130 24.38 7.93 -16.32
CA GLY A 130 22.92 8.03 -16.28
C GLY A 130 22.28 7.67 -14.93
N LEU A 131 23.06 7.34 -13.89
CA LEU A 131 22.55 7.14 -12.54
C LEU A 131 22.50 8.46 -11.77
N GLU A 132 21.30 8.85 -11.33
CA GLU A 132 21.10 9.91 -10.33
C GLU A 132 20.70 9.28 -9.00
N ILE A 133 21.28 9.76 -7.89
CA ILE A 133 21.04 9.21 -6.56
C ILE A 133 20.45 10.29 -5.66
N LEU A 134 19.36 9.95 -4.98
CA LEU A 134 18.68 10.83 -4.01
C LEU A 134 18.54 10.11 -2.68
N ILE A 135 19.06 10.72 -1.61
CA ILE A 135 18.91 10.21 -0.24
C ILE A 135 17.83 11.01 0.46
N PHE A 136 16.84 10.33 1.05
CA PHE A 136 15.76 10.97 1.81
C PHE A 136 15.95 10.72 3.30
N ILE A 137 15.95 11.80 4.09
CA ILE A 137 16.15 11.76 5.55
C ILE A 137 15.25 12.81 6.19
N GLY A 138 14.58 12.48 7.29
CA GLY A 138 13.82 13.41 8.11
C GLY A 138 14.70 14.51 8.68
N HIS A 139 14.23 15.76 8.65
CA HIS A 139 14.96 16.94 9.13
C HIS A 139 15.52 16.75 10.56
N HIS A 140 14.79 16.08 11.44
CA HIS A 140 15.18 15.86 12.83
C HIS A 140 15.98 14.57 13.08
N HIS A 141 16.23 13.77 12.05
CA HIS A 141 16.96 12.52 12.20
C HIS A 141 18.45 12.82 12.46
N HIS A 142 19.13 12.05 13.31
CA HIS A 142 20.55 12.28 13.64
C HIS A 142 21.51 12.18 12.44
N LEU A 143 21.02 11.68 11.30
CA LEU A 143 21.76 11.60 10.04
C LEU A 143 21.47 12.79 9.10
N SER A 144 20.59 13.72 9.46
CA SER A 144 20.17 14.83 8.62
C SER A 144 21.30 15.78 8.28
N GLU A 145 22.28 15.96 9.16
CA GLU A 145 23.45 16.83 8.92
C GLU A 145 24.60 16.15 8.17
N ARG A 146 24.48 14.85 7.90
CA ARG A 146 25.56 14.11 7.24
C ARG A 146 25.70 14.52 5.77
N ASP A 147 26.94 14.73 5.35
CA ASP A 147 27.29 14.77 3.93
C ASP A 147 27.48 13.35 3.38
N TYR A 148 26.84 13.08 2.24
CA TYR A 148 26.84 11.80 1.56
C TYR A 148 27.58 11.85 0.22
N GLY A 149 27.99 13.04 -0.25
CA GLY A 149 28.58 13.22 -1.58
C GLY A 149 27.58 13.06 -2.74
N VAL A 150 26.29 12.93 -2.44
CA VAL A 150 25.17 12.89 -3.40
C VAL A 150 24.02 13.75 -2.87
N PRO A 151 23.10 14.23 -3.73
CA PRO A 151 21.97 15.03 -3.27
C PRO A 151 21.13 14.33 -2.18
N LYS A 152 20.75 15.11 -1.17
CA LYS A 152 19.92 14.69 -0.05
C LYS A 152 18.68 15.56 0.02
N VAL A 153 17.51 14.93 0.14
CA VAL A 153 16.23 15.56 0.40
C VAL A 153 15.97 15.50 1.90
N LEU A 154 15.92 16.68 2.53
CA LEU A 154 15.48 16.80 3.92
C LEU A 154 13.96 16.83 3.97
N VAL A 155 13.40 15.81 4.62
CA VAL A 155 11.96 15.58 4.68
C VAL A 155 11.37 16.39 5.85
N PRO A 156 10.49 17.37 5.59
CA PRO A 156 10.05 18.35 6.59
C PRO A 156 8.86 17.83 7.42
N THR A 157 8.99 16.65 8.01
CA THR A 157 7.96 16.05 8.87
C THR A 157 8.59 15.19 9.96
N THR A 158 7.91 15.13 11.10
CA THR A 158 8.28 14.31 12.28
C THR A 158 7.52 12.98 12.32
N HIS A 159 6.63 12.71 11.37
CA HIS A 159 5.89 11.45 11.32
C HIS A 159 6.81 10.29 10.96
N SER A 160 6.61 9.13 11.61
CA SER A 160 7.46 7.94 11.46
C SER A 160 7.58 7.41 10.03
N ASN A 161 6.58 7.68 9.17
CA ASN A 161 6.55 7.25 7.77
C ASN A 161 6.69 8.45 6.81
N GLY A 162 7.21 9.58 7.32
CA GLY A 162 7.33 10.82 6.57
C GLY A 162 8.26 10.68 5.37
N VAL A 163 9.37 9.97 5.54
CA VAL A 163 10.36 9.72 4.49
C VAL A 163 9.76 8.93 3.33
N ASP A 164 9.05 7.83 3.61
CA ASP A 164 8.44 7.01 2.55
C ASP A 164 7.37 7.78 1.79
N SER A 165 6.56 8.55 2.50
CA SER A 165 5.53 9.41 1.89
C SER A 165 6.17 10.46 0.97
N CYS A 166 7.28 11.07 1.39
CA CYS A 166 8.03 12.03 0.58
C CYS A 166 8.64 11.37 -0.66
N MET A 167 9.25 10.19 -0.50
CA MET A 167 9.78 9.40 -1.63
C MET A 167 8.69 9.12 -2.67
N GLN A 168 7.49 8.71 -2.24
CA GLN A 168 6.36 8.47 -3.15
C GLN A 168 5.94 9.72 -3.92
N VAL A 169 5.90 10.89 -3.27
CA VAL A 169 5.58 12.18 -3.92
C VAL A 169 6.63 12.54 -4.98
N TYR A 170 7.92 12.35 -4.67
CA TYR A 170 9.00 12.59 -5.62
C TYR A 170 8.93 11.64 -6.81
N VAL A 171 8.74 10.34 -6.56
CA VAL A 171 8.58 9.34 -7.62
C VAL A 171 7.40 9.68 -8.53
N GLY A 172 6.23 10.04 -7.96
CA GLY A 172 5.07 10.46 -8.75
C GLY A 172 5.38 11.67 -9.64
N THR A 173 6.11 12.66 -9.11
CA THR A 173 6.56 13.82 -9.88
C THR A 173 7.48 13.41 -11.04
N PHE A 174 8.46 12.55 -10.78
CA PHE A 174 9.41 12.08 -11.80
C PHE A 174 8.73 11.29 -12.91
N LEU A 175 7.78 10.42 -12.56
CA LEU A 175 6.97 9.67 -13.52
C LEU A 175 6.14 10.60 -14.39
N GLN A 176 5.49 11.60 -13.80
CA GLN A 176 4.69 12.59 -14.54
C GLN A 176 5.52 13.38 -15.55
N THR A 177 6.78 13.67 -15.22
CA THR A 177 7.70 14.42 -16.09
C THR A 177 8.53 13.54 -17.02
N ASP A 178 8.30 12.22 -17.03
CA ASP A 178 9.10 11.23 -17.75
C ASP A 178 10.63 11.37 -17.52
N LYS A 179 11.02 11.67 -16.27
CA LYS A 179 12.41 12.04 -15.95
C LYS A 179 13.39 10.87 -16.08
N TYR A 180 12.96 9.67 -15.71
CA TYR A 180 13.79 8.46 -15.69
C TYR A 180 13.11 7.27 -16.36
N ASP A 181 13.94 6.37 -16.88
CA ASP A 181 13.54 5.12 -17.51
C ASP A 181 13.51 3.96 -16.51
N ARG A 182 14.36 4.04 -15.47
CA ARG A 182 14.54 3.03 -14.43
C ARG A 182 14.58 3.63 -13.03
N TYR A 183 13.93 2.96 -12.08
CA TYR A 183 13.88 3.35 -10.67
C TYR A 183 14.40 2.22 -9.78
N LEU A 184 15.40 2.52 -8.93
CA LEU A 184 15.85 1.64 -7.86
C LEU A 184 15.32 2.21 -6.54
N ILE A 185 14.45 1.47 -5.87
CA ILE A 185 13.78 1.88 -4.64
C ILE A 185 14.51 1.27 -3.45
N GLY A 186 15.31 2.10 -2.78
CA GLY A 186 16.14 1.75 -1.64
C GLY A 186 15.41 1.89 -0.31
N THR A 187 14.68 0.86 0.14
CA THR A 187 14.06 0.84 1.47
C THR A 187 13.84 -0.58 1.98
N ARG A 188 13.77 -0.77 3.31
CA ARG A 188 13.28 -2.03 3.92
C ARG A 188 11.80 -1.97 4.31
N ASP A 189 11.19 -0.80 4.19
CA ASP A 189 9.84 -0.57 4.68
C ASP A 189 8.79 -1.18 3.75
N HIS A 190 7.62 -1.48 4.30
CA HIS A 190 6.54 -2.16 3.61
C HIS A 190 6.01 -1.40 2.38
N PHE A 191 6.30 -0.11 2.26
CA PHE A 191 5.86 0.73 1.15
C PHE A 191 6.69 0.53 -0.13
N GLY A 192 7.92 0.00 -0.03
CA GLY A 192 8.82 -0.13 -1.16
C GLY A 192 8.31 -1.06 -2.26
N SER A 193 7.82 -2.25 -1.88
CA SER A 193 7.30 -3.22 -2.85
C SER A 193 6.04 -2.72 -3.55
N ALA A 194 5.11 -2.10 -2.79
CA ALA A 194 3.91 -1.53 -3.35
C ALA A 194 4.23 -0.39 -4.35
N LEU A 195 5.23 0.43 -4.05
CA LEU A 195 5.67 1.48 -4.97
C LEU A 195 6.25 0.90 -6.26
N VAL A 196 7.03 -0.18 -6.18
CA VAL A 196 7.55 -0.88 -7.36
C VAL A 196 6.40 -1.39 -8.24
N ASP A 197 5.40 -2.05 -7.66
CA ASP A 197 4.22 -2.53 -8.38
C ASP A 197 3.48 -1.38 -9.10
N LEU A 198 3.33 -0.24 -8.44
CA LEU A 198 2.67 0.95 -9.02
C LEU A 198 3.48 1.57 -10.17
N ILE A 199 4.81 1.66 -10.06
CA ILE A 199 5.66 2.19 -11.14
C ILE A 199 5.58 1.32 -12.40
N GLN A 200 5.47 0.00 -12.22
CA GLN A 200 5.42 -0.98 -13.29
C GLN A 200 4.02 -1.23 -13.85
N SER A 201 2.98 -0.76 -13.17
CA SER A 201 1.60 -1.05 -13.54
C SER A 201 1.15 -0.25 -14.77
N PRO A 202 0.56 -0.89 -15.79
CA PRO A 202 -0.07 -0.20 -16.91
C PRO A 202 -1.41 0.44 -16.53
N GLU A 203 -1.92 0.21 -15.32
CA GLU A 203 -3.17 0.79 -14.82
C GLU A 203 -2.98 2.21 -14.26
N MET A 204 -1.73 2.63 -14.08
CA MET A 204 -1.39 3.96 -13.56
C MET A 204 -1.37 5.01 -14.69
N PRO A 205 -1.53 6.31 -14.37
CA PRO A 205 -1.66 7.38 -15.36
C PRO A 205 -0.33 7.77 -16.05
N TRP A 206 0.74 6.99 -15.88
CA TRP A 206 2.05 7.19 -16.50
C TRP A 206 2.43 5.97 -17.35
N THR A 207 3.39 6.14 -18.26
CA THR A 207 3.98 5.00 -18.96
C THR A 207 4.71 4.12 -17.96
N ALA A 208 4.39 2.82 -17.93
CA ALA A 208 5.04 1.84 -17.07
C ALA A 208 6.57 1.87 -17.24
N LYS A 209 7.30 1.91 -16.12
CA LYS A 209 8.76 1.98 -16.09
C LYS A 209 9.36 0.75 -15.44
N THR A 210 10.67 0.55 -15.59
CA THR A 210 11.38 -0.49 -14.84
C THR A 210 11.60 -0.02 -13.41
N ALA A 211 11.12 -0.77 -12.42
CA ALA A 211 11.36 -0.49 -11.01
C ALA A 211 11.82 -1.73 -10.26
N ILE A 212 12.74 -1.55 -9.32
CA ILE A 212 13.34 -2.65 -8.54
C ILE A 212 13.52 -2.21 -7.10
N LEU A 213 13.12 -3.06 -6.16
CA LEU A 213 13.42 -2.88 -4.74
C LEU A 213 14.86 -3.29 -4.45
N VAL A 214 15.65 -2.40 -3.84
CA VAL A 214 17.05 -2.67 -3.46
C VAL A 214 17.25 -2.42 -1.98
N THR A 215 18.04 -3.27 -1.31
CA THR A 215 18.31 -3.16 0.13
C THR A 215 19.79 -3.28 0.48
N THR A 216 20.62 -3.65 -0.51
CA THR A 216 22.06 -3.84 -0.39
C THR A 216 22.78 -3.29 -1.61
N GLU A 217 24.09 -3.07 -1.50
CA GLU A 217 24.91 -2.68 -2.65
C GLU A 217 24.96 -3.75 -3.74
N GLU A 218 24.91 -5.01 -3.35
CA GLU A 218 24.95 -6.15 -4.28
C GLU A 218 23.69 -6.18 -5.16
N HIS A 219 22.53 -5.87 -4.59
CA HIS A 219 21.29 -5.69 -5.37
C HIS A 219 21.48 -4.60 -6.43
N ILE A 220 22.02 -3.44 -6.04
CA ILE A 220 22.27 -2.33 -6.96
C ILE A 220 23.25 -2.74 -8.06
N LYS A 221 24.39 -3.32 -7.70
CA LYS A 221 25.42 -3.77 -8.65
C LYS A 221 24.85 -4.75 -9.68
N LYS A 222 24.03 -5.71 -9.25
CA LYS A 222 23.35 -6.68 -10.13
C LYS A 222 22.41 -6.03 -11.16
N HIS A 223 21.86 -4.86 -10.85
CA HIS A 223 20.87 -4.17 -11.69
C HIS A 223 21.45 -2.97 -12.45
N LEU A 224 22.72 -2.64 -12.23
CA LEU A 224 23.46 -1.60 -12.93
C LEU A 224 24.58 -2.13 -13.84
N SER A 225 24.94 -3.42 -13.73
CA SER A 225 25.80 -4.15 -14.67
C SER A 225 25.07 -4.50 -15.96
#